data_AF-A0A1F8PB64-F1
#
_entry.id   AF-A0A1F8PB64-F1
#
_cell.length_a   1.000
_cell.length_b   1.000
_cell.length_c   1.000
_cell.angle_alpha   90.00
_cell.angle_beta   90.00
_cell.angle_gamma   90.00
#
_symmetry.space_group_name_H-M   'P 1'
#
loop_
_entity.id
_entity.type
_entity.pdbx_description
1 polymer ?
#
loop_
_entity_poly.entity_id
_entity_poly.type
_entity_poly.pdbx_seq_one_letter_code
_entity_poly.pdbx_strand_id
1 'polypeptide(L)'
;MYRTQVQLTESQIQALKDMASAQKKSMAELIRQAVDILLRSSGEVDREERKRRAIAAAGRFHSGLGDLSTDHDKHLSEAYQHDDLR
;
A
#
# COMPACT_ATOMS: atom_id res chain seq x y z
N MET A 1 -8.84 26.62 -5.74
CA MET A 1 -9.65 25.68 -4.93
C MET A 1 -11.10 25.82 -5.35
N TYR A 2 -11.85 24.72 -5.43
CA TYR A 2 -13.29 24.73 -5.68
C TYR A 2 -14.05 24.63 -4.34
N ARG A 3 -15.23 25.25 -4.24
CA ARG A 3 -16.07 25.17 -3.04
C ARG A 3 -16.97 23.95 -3.13
N THR A 4 -16.88 23.07 -2.14
CA THR A 4 -17.72 21.88 -2.02
C THR A 4 -18.33 21.87 -0.63
N GLN A 5 -19.63 21.56 -0.55
CA GLN A 5 -20.31 21.33 0.72
C GLN A 5 -20.41 19.83 0.95
N VAL A 6 -19.93 19.39 2.11
CA VAL A 6 -20.01 17.99 2.56
C VAL A 6 -20.68 17.96 3.94
N GLN A 7 -21.48 16.93 4.19
CA GLN A 7 -22.05 16.70 5.52
C GLN A 7 -21.10 15.78 6.30
N LEU A 8 -20.86 16.12 7.56
CA LEU A 8 -20.08 15.32 8.48
C LEU A 8 -20.96 15.01 9.69
N THR A 9 -20.77 13.83 10.25
CA THR A 9 -21.43 13.45 11.50
C THR A 9 -20.91 14.30 12.66
N GLU A 10 -21.71 14.40 13.72
CA GLU A 10 -21.33 15.16 14.92
C GLU A 10 -20.01 14.65 15.53
N SER A 11 -19.83 13.32 15.59
CA SER A 11 -18.61 12.69 16.10
C SER A 11 -17.37 13.04 15.26
N GLN A 12 -17.50 13.06 13.93
CA GLN A 12 -16.42 13.48 13.02
C GLN A 12 -16.04 14.93 13.24
N ILE A 13 -17.02 15.83 13.40
CA ILE A 13 -16.78 17.25 13.68
C ILE A 13 -16.05 17.43 15.02
N GLN A 14 -16.46 16.71 16.06
CA GLN A 14 -15.83 16.81 17.38
C GLN A 14 -14.36 16.35 17.32
N ALA A 15 -14.10 15.17 16.73
CA ALA A 15 -12.73 14.66 16.58
C ALA A 15 -11.84 15.62 15.78
N LEU A 16 -12.41 16.22 14.73
CA LEU A 16 -11.75 17.23 13.90
C LEU A 16 -11.38 18.48 14.71
N LYS A 17 -12.29 19.01 15.55
CA LYS A 17 -12.05 20.14 16.47
C LYS A 17 -10.91 19.86 17.43
N ASP A 18 -10.92 18.70 18.05
CA ASP A 18 -9.90 18.32 19.04
C ASP A 18 -8.52 18.22 18.38
N MET A 19 -8.44 17.61 17.18
CA MET A 19 -7.20 17.53 16.40
C MET A 19 -6.70 18.91 15.95
N ALA A 20 -7.59 19.80 15.51
CA ALA A 20 -7.21 21.15 15.08
C ALA A 20 -6.60 21.95 16.22
N SER A 21 -7.19 21.85 17.41
CA SER A 21 -6.68 22.51 18.62
C SER A 21 -5.32 21.95 19.02
N ALA A 22 -5.19 20.62 19.06
CA ALA A 22 -3.93 19.96 19.41
C ALA A 22 -2.79 20.28 18.43
N GLN A 23 -3.09 20.35 17.12
CA GLN A 23 -2.08 20.57 16.07
C GLN A 23 -1.90 22.05 15.68
N LYS A 24 -2.65 22.98 16.30
CA LYS A 24 -2.70 24.41 15.93
C LYS A 24 -2.95 24.64 14.43
N LYS A 25 -3.81 23.82 13.83
CA LYS A 25 -4.17 23.88 12.40
C LYS A 25 -5.62 24.27 12.23
N SER A 26 -5.96 24.82 11.06
CA SER A 26 -7.36 25.07 10.73
C SER A 26 -8.09 23.79 10.36
N MET A 27 -9.41 23.77 10.55
CA MET A 27 -10.21 22.60 10.19
C MET A 27 -10.15 22.26 8.71
N ALA A 28 -10.18 23.30 7.88
CA ALA A 28 -10.11 23.16 6.44
C ALA A 28 -8.76 22.56 6.01
N GLU A 29 -7.67 22.83 6.73
CA GLU A 29 -6.37 22.22 6.45
C GLU A 29 -6.34 20.74 6.79
N LEU A 30 -6.88 20.34 7.95
CA LEU A 30 -6.97 18.92 8.32
C LEU A 30 -7.83 18.13 7.34
N ILE A 31 -8.98 18.67 6.93
CA ILE A 31 -9.85 18.03 5.93
C ILE A 31 -9.09 17.84 4.60
N ARG A 32 -8.34 18.85 4.15
CA ARG A 32 -7.53 18.72 2.93
C ARG A 32 -6.43 17.68 3.06
N GLN A 33 -5.69 17.70 4.17
CA GLN A 33 -4.65 16.70 4.45
C GLN A 33 -5.24 15.28 4.46
N ALA A 34 -6.40 15.09 5.08
CA ALA A 34 -7.10 13.81 5.08
C ALA A 34 -7.51 13.37 3.67
N VAL A 35 -8.03 14.29 2.84
CA VAL A 35 -8.36 14.00 1.44
C VAL A 35 -7.11 13.65 0.63
N ASP A 36 -6.01 14.38 0.79
CA ASP A 36 -4.75 14.10 0.10
C ASP A 36 -4.17 12.74 0.50
N ILE A 37 -4.20 12.42 1.80
CA ILE A 37 -3.77 11.11 2.32
C ILE A 37 -4.68 10.01 1.76
N LEU A 38 -5.99 10.23 1.76
CA LEU A 38 -6.95 9.28 1.22
C LEU A 38 -6.66 9.05 -0.27
N LEU A 39 -6.50 10.09 -1.09
CA LEU A 39 -6.21 9.95 -2.52
C LEU A 39 -4.87 9.24 -2.78
N ARG A 40 -3.85 9.48 -1.95
CA ARG A 40 -2.55 8.79 -2.03
C ARG A 40 -2.65 7.32 -1.62
N SER A 41 -3.54 6.97 -0.70
CA SER A 41 -3.70 5.60 -0.16
C SER A 41 -4.77 4.79 -0.87
N SER A 42 -5.78 5.45 -1.45
CA SER A 42 -6.83 4.87 -2.29
C SER A 42 -6.36 4.70 -3.73
N GLY A 43 -5.25 5.32 -4.11
CA GLY A 43 -4.46 4.85 -5.23
C GLY A 43 -3.99 3.44 -4.89
N GLU A 44 -4.67 2.42 -5.40
CA GLU A 44 -4.02 1.15 -5.76
C GLU A 44 -2.61 1.50 -6.20
N VAL A 45 -1.57 0.94 -5.56
CA VAL A 45 -0.15 1.26 -5.83
C VAL A 45 -0.04 1.65 -7.29
N ASP A 46 0.25 2.94 -7.54
CA ASP A 46 0.13 3.57 -8.85
C ASP A 46 0.54 2.56 -9.91
N ARG A 47 -0.34 2.26 -10.88
CA ARG A 47 -0.12 1.15 -11.82
C ARG A 47 1.28 1.22 -12.44
N GLU A 48 1.78 2.43 -12.64
CA GLU A 48 3.14 2.69 -13.09
C GLU A 48 4.20 2.38 -12.03
N GLU A 49 3.99 2.70 -10.75
CA GLU A 49 4.84 2.28 -9.63
C GLU A 49 4.86 0.75 -9.45
N ARG A 50 3.72 0.05 -9.57
CA ARG A 50 3.68 -1.42 -9.59
C ARG A 50 4.50 -1.99 -10.74
N LYS A 51 4.29 -1.44 -11.93
CA LYS A 51 5.00 -1.85 -13.15
C LYS A 51 6.51 -1.59 -13.03
N ARG A 52 6.90 -0.43 -12.51
CA ARG A 52 8.30 -0.06 -12.25
C ARG A 52 8.96 -1.04 -11.26
N ARG A 53 8.27 -1.39 -10.16
CA ARG A 53 8.76 -2.39 -9.20
C ARG A 53 8.89 -3.77 -9.82
N ALA A 54 7.90 -4.21 -10.61
CA ALA A 54 7.93 -5.51 -11.28
C ALA A 54 9.08 -5.60 -12.30
N ILE A 55 9.26 -4.57 -13.13
CA ILE A 55 10.39 -4.47 -14.07
C ILE A 55 11.71 -4.45 -13.32
N ALA A 56 11.82 -3.67 -12.25
CA ALA A 56 13.03 -3.61 -11.45
C ALA A 56 13.35 -4.96 -10.78
N ALA A 57 12.35 -5.77 -10.41
CA ALA A 57 12.54 -7.09 -9.84
C ALA A 57 12.89 -8.17 -10.88
N ALA A 58 12.39 -8.04 -12.11
CA ALA A 58 12.64 -8.98 -13.19
C ALA A 58 14.16 -9.11 -13.48
N GLY A 59 14.68 -10.32 -13.43
CA GLY A 59 16.10 -10.61 -13.70
C GLY A 59 17.08 -10.30 -12.55
N ARG A 60 16.61 -9.77 -11.41
CA ARG A 60 17.49 -9.56 -10.23
C ARG A 60 17.87 -10.84 -9.50
N PHE A 61 17.13 -11.91 -9.71
CA PHE A 61 17.31 -13.18 -9.02
C PHE A 61 17.43 -14.30 -10.04
N HIS A 62 18.33 -15.23 -9.77
CA HIS A 62 18.56 -16.41 -10.59
C HIS A 62 18.54 -17.63 -9.66
N SER A 63 17.67 -18.59 -9.93
CA SER A 63 17.55 -19.81 -9.14
C SER A 63 18.69 -20.79 -9.38
N GLY A 64 19.44 -20.65 -10.50
CA GLY A 64 20.40 -21.65 -10.97
C GLY A 64 19.74 -22.91 -11.57
N LEU A 65 18.41 -22.97 -11.56
CA LEU A 65 17.60 -24.08 -12.03
C LEU A 65 16.85 -23.66 -13.29
N GLY A 66 17.16 -24.30 -14.43
CA GLY A 66 16.59 -23.96 -15.73
C GLY A 66 15.14 -24.41 -15.92
N ASP A 67 14.66 -25.34 -15.10
CA ASP A 67 13.32 -25.93 -15.14
C ASP A 67 12.40 -25.43 -14.01
N LEU A 68 12.88 -24.53 -13.15
CA LEU A 68 12.15 -24.10 -11.95
C LEU A 68 10.76 -23.54 -12.26
N SER A 69 10.60 -22.82 -13.38
CA SER A 69 9.29 -22.30 -13.78
C SER A 69 8.32 -23.40 -14.21
N THR A 70 8.84 -24.47 -14.82
CA THR A 70 8.05 -25.57 -15.36
C THR A 70 7.67 -26.55 -14.26
N ASP A 71 8.63 -26.89 -13.38
CA ASP A 71 8.51 -27.94 -12.38
C ASP A 71 8.44 -27.37 -10.95
N HIS A 72 7.81 -26.20 -10.78
CA HIS A 72 7.78 -25.46 -9.52
C HIS A 72 7.22 -26.27 -8.35
N ASP A 73 6.18 -27.07 -8.55
CA ASP A 73 5.57 -27.90 -7.50
C ASP A 73 6.52 -29.01 -7.03
N LYS A 74 7.30 -29.60 -7.95
CA LYS A 74 8.30 -30.62 -7.63
C LYS A 74 9.42 -30.02 -6.79
N HIS A 75 9.98 -28.89 -7.21
CA HIS A 75 11.03 -28.18 -6.46
C HIS A 75 10.54 -27.74 -5.08
N LEU A 76 9.26 -27.34 -4.96
CA LEU A 76 8.65 -27.01 -3.67
C LEU A 76 8.55 -28.23 -2.75
N SER A 77 8.09 -29.37 -3.27
CA SER A 77 7.99 -30.62 -2.51
C SER A 77 9.36 -31.10 -2.03
N GLU A 78 10.38 -31.06 -2.90
CA GLU A 78 11.75 -31.44 -2.56
C GLU A 78 12.33 -30.56 -1.43
N ALA A 79 12.07 -29.25 -1.47
CA ALA A 79 12.53 -28.33 -0.42
C ALA A 79 11.94 -28.66 0.95
N TYR A 80 10.64 -28.93 1.05
CA TYR A 80 10.00 -29.29 2.32
C TYR A 80 10.44 -30.68 2.82
N GLN A 81 10.61 -31.65 1.93
CA GLN A 81 11.13 -32.97 2.31
C GLN A 81 12.58 -32.92 2.82
N HIS A 82 13.37 -31.98 2.31
CA HIS A 82 14.76 -31.80 2.73
C HIS A 82 14.90 -31.05 4.06
N ASP A 83 13.93 -30.21 4.44
CA ASP A 83 13.89 -29.54 5.75
C ASP A 83 13.43 -30.47 6.89
N ASP A 84 12.61 -31.49 6.59
CA ASP A 84 12.20 -32.53 7.57
C ASP A 84 13.34 -33.49 7.97
N LEU A 85 14.49 -33.43 7.27
CA LEU A 85 15.69 -34.25 7.53
C LEU A 85 16.79 -33.51 8.31
N ARG A 86 16.51 -32.29 8.81
CA ARG A 86 17.44 -31.47 9.62
C ARG A 86 17.11 -31.45 11.11
#